data_AF-A0A9E4LNI0-F1
#
_entry.id   AF-A0A9E4LNI0-F1
#
_cell.length_a   1.000
_cell.length_b   1.000
_cell.length_c   1.000
_cell.angle_alpha   90.00
_cell.angle_beta   90.00
_cell.angle_gamma   90.00
#
_symmetry.space_group_name_H-M   'P 1'
#
loop_
_entity.id
_entity.type
_entity.pdbx_description
1 polymer ?
#
loop_
_entity_poly.entity_id
_entity_poly.type
_entity_poly.pdbx_seq_one_letter_code
_entity_poly.pdbx_strand_id
1 'polypeptide(L)'
;MHYRVRARFREPMAAAFRRALRETIPRQQPDGEEIVDSMRRAVVTGDGTVEWSEACYCPTPLQHERSTVYDRYFDDLTTETVEGYETHDGAPFLAHLDRLAESNG
;
A
#
# COMPACT_ATOMS: atom_id res chain seq x y z
N MET A 1 -13.05 8.83 6.21
CA MET A 1 -13.78 7.99 5.22
C MET A 1 -12.91 6.77 4.97
N HIS A 2 -13.50 5.62 4.64
CA HIS A 2 -12.71 4.45 4.26
C HIS A 2 -12.72 4.29 2.74
N TYR A 3 -11.58 3.87 2.20
CA TYR A 3 -11.42 3.62 0.78
C TYR A 3 -10.88 2.22 0.57
N ARG A 4 -11.49 1.47 -0.34
CA ARG A 4 -10.84 0.37 -1.02
C ARG A 4 -9.88 0.96 -2.05
N VAL A 5 -8.65 0.49 -2.02
CA VAL A 5 -7.58 0.93 -2.90
C VAL A 5 -7.11 -0.25 -3.72
N ARG A 6 -6.94 -0.04 -5.02
CA ARG A 6 -6.35 -1.02 -5.95
C ARG A 6 -5.20 -0.36 -6.66
N ALA A 7 -4.05 -1.03 -6.75
CA ALA A 7 -2.90 -0.50 -7.48
C ALA A 7 -2.00 -1.62 -8.04
N ARG A 8 -1.12 -1.28 -8.96
CA ARG A 8 -0.06 -2.15 -9.48
C ARG A 8 1.25 -1.85 -8.76
N PHE A 9 1.86 -2.86 -8.14
CA PHE A 9 3.13 -2.66 -7.47
C PHE A 9 4.28 -2.60 -8.47
N ARG A 10 5.19 -1.63 -8.29
CA ARG A 10 6.44 -1.55 -9.05
C ARG A 10 7.43 -2.55 -8.50
N GLU A 11 7.42 -3.78 -9.01
CA GLU A 11 8.29 -4.87 -8.52
C GLU A 11 9.79 -4.49 -8.39
N PRO A 12 10.41 -3.73 -9.31
CA PRO A 12 11.80 -3.30 -9.15
C PRO A 12 12.06 -2.46 -7.88
N MET A 13 11.02 -1.88 -7.29
CA MET A 13 11.10 -1.11 -6.06
C MET A 13 10.97 -1.96 -4.79
N ALA A 14 10.83 -3.29 -4.90
CA ALA A 14 10.58 -4.18 -3.77
C ALA A 14 11.51 -3.97 -2.58
N ALA A 15 12.83 -4.05 -2.80
CA ALA A 15 13.81 -3.87 -1.73
C ALA A 15 13.72 -2.46 -1.11
N ALA A 16 13.58 -1.43 -1.94
CA ALA A 16 13.50 -0.04 -1.49
C ALA A 16 12.22 0.22 -0.67
N PHE A 17 11.08 -0.30 -1.12
CA PHE A 17 9.81 -0.13 -0.42
C PHE A 17 9.81 -0.89 0.90
N ARG A 18 10.31 -2.13 0.88
CA ARG A 18 10.38 -2.95 2.07
C ARG A 18 11.25 -2.35 3.16
N ARG A 19 12.38 -1.73 2.78
CA ARG A 19 13.21 -0.95 3.71
C ARG A 19 12.47 0.27 4.23
N ALA A 20 11.84 1.04 3.34
CA ALA A 20 11.09 2.25 3.72
C ALA A 20 9.97 1.94 4.75
N LEU A 21 9.24 0.85 4.56
CA LEU A 21 8.20 0.39 5.50
C LEU A 21 8.73 0.05 6.89
N ARG A 22 10.02 -0.26 7.04
CA ARG A 22 10.64 -0.53 8.34
C ARG A 22 11.28 0.72 8.96
N GLU A 23 11.87 1.58 8.14
CA GLU A 23 12.80 2.60 8.62
C GLU A 23 12.25 4.02 8.56
N THR A 24 11.60 4.38 7.46
CA THR A 24 11.28 5.79 7.16
C THR A 24 9.79 6.09 7.20
N ILE A 25 8.95 5.26 6.59
CA ILE A 25 7.50 5.44 6.54
C ILE A 25 6.87 5.50 7.94
N PRO A 26 7.21 4.63 8.91
CA PRO A 26 6.61 4.71 10.26
C PRO A 26 6.86 6.03 11.00
N ARG A 27 7.81 6.86 10.54
CA ARG A 27 8.15 8.15 11.15
C ARG A 27 7.53 9.34 10.42
N GLN A 28 6.85 9.10 9.29
CA GLN A 28 6.19 10.15 8.54
C GLN A 28 4.89 10.54 9.24
N GLN A 29 4.66 11.84 9.36
CA GLN A 29 3.43 12.39 9.90
C GLN A 29 2.63 13.07 8.79
N PRO A 30 1.29 12.99 8.82
CA PRO A 30 0.47 12.28 9.82
C PRO A 30 0.23 10.79 9.53
N ASP A 31 0.57 10.31 8.33
CA ASP A 31 -0.02 9.09 7.79
C ASP A 31 0.86 7.83 7.92
N GLY A 32 2.08 7.95 8.46
CA GLY A 32 3.09 6.89 8.43
C GLY A 32 2.65 5.59 9.10
N GLU A 33 1.93 5.67 10.22
CA GLU A 33 1.39 4.50 10.90
C GLU A 33 0.28 3.83 10.09
N GLU A 34 -0.65 4.62 9.53
CA GLU A 34 -1.76 4.08 8.72
C GLU A 34 -1.24 3.46 7.42
N ILE A 35 -0.24 4.03 6.75
CA ILE A 35 0.38 3.42 5.56
C ILE A 35 0.98 2.05 5.89
N VAL A 36 1.66 1.91 7.04
CA VAL A 36 2.24 0.63 7.47
C VAL A 36 1.14 -0.38 7.75
N ASP A 37 0.08 0.03 8.42
CA ASP A 37 -1.05 -0.83 8.72
C ASP A 37 -1.86 -1.23 7.47
N SER A 38 -2.02 -0.31 6.52
CA SER A 38 -2.55 -0.58 5.18
C SER A 38 -1.75 -1.66 4.48
N MET A 39 -0.42 -1.57 4.47
CA MET A 39 0.42 -2.59 3.85
C MET A 39 0.37 -3.95 4.58
N ARG A 40 0.11 -3.97 5.89
CA ARG A 40 -0.13 -5.22 6.64
C ARG A 40 -1.46 -5.88 6.26
N ARG A 41 -2.49 -5.07 5.97
CA ARG A 41 -3.82 -5.53 5.51
C ARG A 41 -3.84 -5.87 4.02
N ALA A 42 -2.91 -5.31 3.25
CA ALA A 42 -2.89 -5.45 1.80
C ALA A 42 -2.71 -6.90 1.36
N VAL A 43 -3.39 -7.26 0.29
CA VAL A 43 -3.24 -8.54 -0.42
C VAL A 43 -2.83 -8.29 -1.85
N VAL A 44 -2.14 -9.27 -2.46
CA VAL A 44 -1.94 -9.35 -3.89
C VAL A 44 -2.87 -10.43 -4.45
N THR A 45 -3.67 -10.06 -5.43
CA THR A 45 -4.62 -10.94 -6.11
C THR A 45 -3.91 -11.77 -7.18
N GLY A 46 -4.59 -12.78 -7.74
CA GLY A 46 -4.02 -13.67 -8.76
C GLY A 46 -3.62 -12.98 -10.06
N ASP A 47 -4.16 -11.79 -10.34
CA ASP A 47 -3.79 -11.00 -11.52
C ASP A 47 -2.65 -10.00 -11.23
N GLY A 48 -2.11 -9.98 -10.00
CA GLY A 48 -1.05 -9.07 -9.57
C GLY A 48 -1.54 -7.70 -9.08
N THR A 49 -2.84 -7.47 -8.91
CA THR A 49 -3.36 -6.24 -8.30
C THR A 49 -3.13 -6.28 -6.79
N VAL A 50 -2.58 -5.21 -6.22
CA VAL A 50 -2.51 -5.03 -4.77
C VAL A 50 -3.77 -4.31 -4.31
N GLU A 51 -4.47 -4.90 -3.35
CA GLU A 51 -5.71 -4.38 -2.79
C GLU A 51 -5.59 -4.19 -1.28
N TRP A 52 -6.05 -3.05 -0.77
CA TRP A 52 -6.13 -2.77 0.65
C TRP A 52 -7.28 -1.79 0.95
N SER A 53 -7.58 -1.65 2.23
CA SER A 53 -8.48 -0.62 2.72
C SER A 53 -7.76 0.34 3.68
N GLU A 54 -8.08 1.63 3.55
CA GLU A 54 -7.39 2.72 4.25
C GLU A 54 -8.38 3.79 4.71
N ALA A 55 -8.18 4.31 5.92
CA ALA A 55 -8.91 5.46 6.41
C ALA A 55 -8.21 6.76 6.01
N CYS A 56 -8.93 7.68 5.36
CA CYS A 56 -8.41 8.99 5.01
C CYS A 56 -9.51 10.06 5.13
N TYR A 57 -9.09 11.28 5.46
CA TYR A 57 -9.97 12.43 5.69
C TYR A 57 -9.60 13.64 4.81
N CYS A 58 -8.74 13.44 3.81
CA CYS A 58 -8.38 14.46 2.84
C CYS A 58 -9.57 14.81 1.91
N PRO A 59 -9.63 16.05 1.37
CA PRO A 59 -10.65 16.42 0.38
C PRO A 59 -10.56 15.61 -0.91
N THR A 60 -9.34 15.21 -1.30
CA THR A 60 -9.08 14.25 -2.38
C THR A 60 -8.60 12.95 -1.74
N PRO A 61 -9.21 11.79 -2.05
CA PRO A 61 -8.84 10.51 -1.44
C PRO A 61 -7.35 10.22 -1.55
N LEU A 62 -6.74 9.91 -0.40
CA LEU A 62 -5.34 9.53 -0.23
C LEU A 62 -4.32 10.55 -0.78
N GLN A 63 -4.66 11.84 -0.87
CA GLN A 63 -3.79 12.82 -1.51
C GLN A 63 -2.39 12.90 -0.88
N HIS A 64 -2.30 12.87 0.46
CA HIS A 64 -1.03 12.97 1.15
C HIS A 64 -0.21 11.69 1.00
N GLU A 65 -0.85 10.55 1.22
CA GLU A 65 -0.26 9.21 1.18
C GLU A 65 0.25 8.90 -0.24
N ARG A 66 -0.49 9.32 -1.27
CA ARG A 66 -0.05 9.27 -2.68
C ARG A 66 1.18 10.12 -2.95
N SER A 67 1.14 11.38 -2.54
CA SER A 67 2.24 12.32 -2.83
C SER A 67 3.54 12.00 -2.10
N THR A 68 3.45 11.37 -0.92
CA THR A 68 4.60 11.06 -0.07
C THR A 68 5.15 9.66 -0.27
N VAL A 69 4.26 8.68 -0.51
CA VAL A 69 4.62 7.25 -0.56
C VAL A 69 4.06 6.57 -1.82
N TYR A 70 2.74 6.49 -2.00
CA TYR A 70 2.18 5.50 -2.92
C TYR A 70 2.57 5.71 -4.38
N ASP A 71 2.58 6.94 -4.90
CA ASP A 71 2.92 7.17 -6.32
C ASP A 71 4.40 6.88 -6.65
N ARG A 72 5.25 6.71 -5.63
CA ARG A 72 6.64 6.23 -5.80
C ARG A 72 6.70 4.72 -6.04
N TYR A 73 5.83 3.95 -5.38
CA TYR A 73 5.93 2.49 -5.29
C TYR A 73 4.84 1.75 -6.07
N PHE A 74 3.78 2.45 -6.45
CA PHE A 74 2.63 1.90 -7.12
C PHE A 74 2.27 2.71 -8.37
N ASP A 75 1.68 2.02 -9.34
CA ASP A 75 1.05 2.56 -10.54
C ASP A 75 -0.45 2.28 -10.52
N ASP A 76 -1.19 3.00 -11.35
CA ASP A 76 -2.63 2.79 -11.59
C ASP A 76 -3.49 2.73 -10.31
N LEU A 77 -3.13 3.53 -9.30
CA LEU A 77 -3.85 3.60 -8.04
C LEU A 77 -5.25 4.17 -8.24
N THR A 78 -6.25 3.38 -7.88
CA THR A 78 -7.67 3.76 -7.88
C THR A 78 -8.25 3.63 -6.48
N THR A 79 -9.28 4.43 -6.18
CA THR A 79 -9.97 4.44 -4.88
C THR A 79 -11.47 4.32 -5.07
N GLU A 80 -12.12 3.56 -4.19
CA GLU A 80 -13.57 3.40 -4.10
C GLU A 80 -13.98 3.59 -2.63
N THR A 81 -14.97 4.44 -2.35
CA THR A 81 -15.46 4.65 -0.98
C THR A 81 -16.16 3.40 -0.45
N VAL A 82 -15.84 3.00 0.78
CA VAL A 82 -16.43 1.84 1.46
C VAL A 82 -16.84 2.21 2.90
N GLU A 83 -17.65 1.36 3.55
CA GLU A 83 -18.20 1.65 4.88
C GLU A 83 -17.17 1.50 6.02
N GLY A 84 -16.08 0.76 5.79
CA GLY A 84 -15.08 0.44 6.80
C GLY A 84 -13.85 -0.22 6.22
N TYR A 85 -12.99 -0.76 7.08
CA TYR A 85 -11.93 -1.66 6.62
C TYR A 85 -12.52 -2.96 6.08
N GLU A 86 -12.01 -3.38 4.94
CA GLU A 86 -12.40 -4.61 4.27
C GLU A 86 -11.28 -5.63 4.31
N THR A 87 -11.67 -6.91 4.30
CA THR A 87 -10.76 -8.01 3.98
C THR A 87 -10.88 -8.30 2.50
N HIS A 88 -9.74 -8.52 1.84
CA HIS A 88 -9.67 -8.79 0.41
C HIS A 88 -9.15 -10.21 0.18
N ASP A 89 -9.63 -10.87 -0.87
CA ASP A 89 -9.13 -12.18 -1.27
C ASP A 89 -7.76 -12.04 -1.96
N GLY A 90 -6.76 -12.77 -1.49
CA GLY A 90 -5.43 -12.76 -2.10
C GLY A 90 -4.34 -13.27 -1.16
N ALA A 91 -3.11 -13.30 -1.66
CA ALA A 91 -1.94 -13.61 -0.84
C ALA A 91 -1.50 -12.36 -0.07
N PRO A 92 -0.99 -12.47 1.18
CA PRO A 92 -0.50 -11.32 1.93
C PRO A 92 0.56 -10.54 1.16
N PHE A 93 0.34 -9.24 0.95
CA PHE A 93 1.22 -8.42 0.11
C PHE A 93 2.64 -8.32 0.69
N LEU A 94 2.80 -8.17 2.01
CA LEU A 94 4.13 -8.13 2.62
C LEU A 94 4.95 -9.41 2.38
N ALA A 95 4.30 -10.58 2.37
CA ALA A 95 4.99 -11.83 2.06
C ALA A 95 5.41 -11.91 0.58
N HIS A 96 4.58 -11.38 -0.31
CA HIS A 96 4.94 -11.23 -1.72
C HIS A 96 6.10 -10.23 -1.92
N LEU A 97 6.06 -9.09 -1.22
CA LEU A 97 7.09 -8.07 -1.22
C LEU A 97 8.43 -8.59 -0.70
N ASP A 98 8.44 -9.39 0.37
CA ASP A 98 9.66 -10.00 0.91
C ASP A 98 10.31 -10.93 -0.15
N ARG A 99 9.52 -11.78 -0.84
CA ARG A 99 10.04 -12.63 -1.95
C ARG A 99 10.62 -11.83 -3.11
N LEU A 100 9.97 -10.74 -3.51
CA LEU A 100 10.47 -9.87 -4.58
C LEU A 100 11.76 -9.16 -4.16
N ALA A 101 11.85 -8.72 -2.89
CA ALA A 101 13.03 -8.05 -2.36
C ALA A 101 14.25 -8.98 -2.31
N GLU A 102 14.05 -10.27 -2.01
CA GLU A 102 15.09 -11.29 -2.05
C GLU A 102 15.54 -11.63 -3.48
N SER A 103 14.63 -11.54 -4.45
CA SER A 103 14.93 -11.85 -5.86
C SER A 103 15.67 -10.70 -6.59
N ASN A 104 15.54 -9.48 -6.08
CA ASN A 104 16.09 -8.25 -6.67
C ASN A 104 17.35 -7.73 -5.93
N GLY A 105 17.83 -8.42 -4.90
CA GLY A 105 19.01 -8.08 -4.11
C GLY A 105 20.23 -8.92 -4.47
#